data_AF-A0A7V0KSI8-F1
#
_entry.id   AF-A0A7V0KSI8-F1
#
_cell.length_a   1.000
_cell.length_b   1.000
_cell.length_c   1.000
_cell.angle_alpha   90.00
_cell.angle_beta   90.00
_cell.angle_gamma   90.00
#
_symmetry.space_group_name_H-M   'P 1'
#
loop_
_entity.id
_entity.type
_entity.pdbx_description
1 polymer ?
#
loop_
_entity_poly.entity_id
_entity_poly.type
_entity_poly.pdbx_seq_one_letter_code
_entity_poly.pdbx_strand_id
1 'polypeptide(L)'
;YAPEVYAKGAANFARLLEEGILIRDPTPRYYVYRLRMGAHTQTGLVCTASVAAYRAQRIRRHEFTRPEKENDRVRQIEALNAQTGPVLLAYRDDADLDARLAAVTGTAPEVDVEGGDGVRHSVWVVDDPGWCARVSERFEAMPVLYIADGHHRSAAAARVAESRAAADPGAGAEASYDYFLAVAFPAGQMRILDYNRVVRDLNGLRPEAFLARLADDFTVTPADAPVSPQRPGEFGLYLSGRWYRLSLDPARVPDDPVARLDVSLLTDRVLAPVLGIRDLRRDPRIDFVGGIRGLGELERRVDDGGMAAAFALRPTPMRDLMAVADAGKVMPPKSTWFEPKLADGLVSHVLD
;
A
#
# COMPACT_ATOMS: atom_id res chain seq x y z
N TYR A 1 -17.91 13.01 5.40
CA TYR A 1 -17.48 14.14 4.54
C TYR A 1 -18.26 15.41 4.90
N ALA A 2 -18.15 15.87 6.15
CA ALA A 2 -18.90 17.05 6.62
C ALA A 2 -17.93 18.23 6.81
N PRO A 3 -18.30 19.47 6.46
CA PRO A 3 -17.43 20.64 6.58
C PRO A 3 -16.77 20.80 7.95
N GLU A 4 -17.48 20.46 9.01
CA GLU A 4 -17.05 20.55 10.41
C GLU A 4 -15.85 19.64 10.71
N VAL A 5 -15.75 18.50 10.02
CA VAL A 5 -14.61 17.58 10.16
C VAL A 5 -13.33 18.22 9.62
N TYR A 6 -13.41 18.89 8.47
CA TYR A 6 -12.24 19.56 7.87
C TYR A 6 -11.83 20.80 8.69
N ALA A 7 -12.79 21.60 9.14
CA ALA A 7 -12.54 22.74 10.02
C ALA A 7 -11.90 22.29 11.35
N LYS A 8 -12.36 21.18 11.93
CA LYS A 8 -11.74 20.60 13.13
C LYS A 8 -10.32 20.10 12.86
N GLY A 9 -10.08 19.51 11.69
CA GLY A 9 -8.74 19.12 11.24
C GLY A 9 -7.78 20.32 11.17
N ALA A 10 -8.21 21.43 10.56
CA ALA A 10 -7.43 22.66 10.48
C ALA A 10 -7.13 23.24 11.88
N ALA A 11 -8.14 23.33 12.75
CA ALA A 11 -7.97 23.80 14.12
C ALA A 11 -7.00 22.92 14.93
N ASN A 12 -7.06 21.59 14.76
CA ASN A 12 -6.14 20.68 15.41
C ASN A 12 -4.71 20.84 14.89
N PHE A 13 -4.52 21.02 13.58
CA PHE A 13 -3.20 21.23 12.97
C PHE A 13 -2.57 22.54 13.47
N ALA A 14 -3.33 23.64 13.48
CA ALA A 14 -2.88 24.92 14.03
C ALA A 14 -2.46 24.79 15.50
N ARG A 15 -3.29 24.14 16.31
CA ARG A 15 -2.97 23.89 17.73
C ARG A 15 -1.67 23.09 17.91
N LEU A 16 -1.40 22.08 17.08
CA LEU A 16 -0.14 21.32 17.16
C LEU A 16 1.09 22.18 16.87
N LEU A 17 0.97 23.16 15.98
CA LEU A 17 2.04 24.13 15.70
C LEU A 17 2.19 25.15 16.84
N GLU A 18 1.07 25.69 17.35
CA GLU A 18 1.05 26.65 18.47
C GLU A 18 1.63 26.06 19.77
N GLU A 19 1.36 24.79 20.03
CA GLU A 19 1.88 24.06 21.20
C GLU A 19 3.33 23.58 21.01
N GLY A 20 3.93 23.79 19.82
CA GLY A 20 5.29 23.34 19.52
C GLY A 20 5.44 21.82 19.42
N ILE A 21 4.33 21.08 19.25
CA ILE A 21 4.34 19.62 19.02
C ILE A 21 4.81 19.34 17.59
N LEU A 22 4.33 20.13 16.63
CA LEU A 22 4.90 20.21 15.28
C LEU A 22 5.71 21.50 15.17
N ILE A 23 6.89 21.38 14.59
CA ILE A 23 7.81 22.51 14.42
C ILE A 23 8.11 22.63 12.93
N ARG A 24 8.03 23.87 12.40
CA ARG A 24 8.41 24.16 11.02
C ARG A 24 9.93 24.26 10.93
N ASP A 25 10.51 23.51 10.02
CA ASP A 25 11.93 23.56 9.79
C ASP A 25 12.38 24.90 9.18
N PRO A 26 13.50 25.47 9.64
CA PRO A 26 14.01 26.73 9.12
C PRO A 26 14.65 26.62 7.72
N THR A 27 14.97 25.41 7.28
CA THR A 27 15.64 25.13 6.00
C THR A 27 15.12 23.83 5.38
N PRO A 28 15.10 23.73 4.03
CA PRO A 28 14.83 22.48 3.34
C PRO A 28 15.77 21.37 3.82
N ARG A 29 15.22 20.21 4.12
CA ARG A 29 15.95 19.05 4.65
C ARG A 29 15.26 17.76 4.28
N TYR A 30 16.01 16.66 4.36
CA TYR A 30 15.44 15.32 4.30
C TYR A 30 15.35 14.72 5.70
N TYR A 31 14.52 13.69 5.82
CA TYR A 31 14.51 12.84 7.00
C TYR A 31 14.72 11.40 6.60
N VAL A 32 15.43 10.66 7.44
CA VAL A 32 15.44 9.20 7.35
C VAL A 32 14.39 8.67 8.31
N TYR A 33 13.55 7.75 7.84
CA TYR A 33 12.45 7.19 8.62
C TYR A 33 12.53 5.67 8.62
N ARG A 34 12.67 5.10 9.82
CA ARG A 34 12.62 3.66 10.08
C ARG A 34 11.30 3.26 10.70
N LEU A 35 10.71 2.21 10.14
CA LEU A 35 9.59 1.48 10.71
C LEU A 35 10.09 0.11 11.19
N ARG A 36 9.72 -0.29 12.41
CA ARG A 36 9.97 -1.64 12.92
C ARG A 36 8.68 -2.26 13.47
N MET A 37 8.35 -3.45 12.98
CA MET A 37 7.22 -4.26 13.45
C MET A 37 7.72 -5.68 13.73
N GLY A 38 7.83 -6.02 15.02
CA GLY A 38 8.47 -7.26 15.46
C GLY A 38 9.91 -7.36 14.97
N ALA A 39 10.20 -8.39 14.16
CA ALA A 39 11.51 -8.61 13.54
C ALA A 39 11.69 -7.88 12.19
N HIS A 40 10.61 -7.38 11.57
CA HIS A 40 10.69 -6.69 10.29
C HIS A 40 11.07 -5.23 10.49
N THR A 41 12.02 -4.75 9.69
CA THR A 41 12.46 -3.35 9.68
C THR A 41 12.57 -2.86 8.25
N GLN A 42 12.08 -1.65 8.00
CA GLN A 42 12.30 -0.94 6.74
C GLN A 42 12.72 0.50 7.03
N THR A 43 13.73 0.99 6.31
CA THR A 43 14.29 2.34 6.45
C THR A 43 14.20 3.04 5.10
N GLY A 44 13.63 4.23 5.09
CA GLY A 44 13.38 5.01 3.89
C GLY A 44 13.64 6.49 4.08
N LEU A 45 13.40 7.26 3.03
CA LEU A 45 13.59 8.70 2.97
C LEU A 45 12.24 9.41 3.00
N VAL A 46 12.02 10.31 3.95
CA VAL A 46 10.93 11.29 3.90
C VAL A 46 11.34 12.42 2.97
N CYS A 47 10.50 12.70 1.97
CA CYS A 47 10.76 13.71 0.97
C CYS A 47 9.45 14.30 0.42
N THR A 48 9.59 15.33 -0.40
CA THR A 48 8.53 15.83 -1.27
C THR A 48 8.77 15.30 -2.69
N ALA A 49 7.75 14.70 -3.29
CA ALA A 49 7.80 14.07 -4.59
C ALA A 49 7.07 14.93 -5.63
N SER A 50 7.66 15.08 -6.82
CA SER A 50 7.14 15.98 -7.86
C SER A 50 5.80 15.50 -8.43
N VAL A 51 4.82 16.40 -8.47
CA VAL A 51 3.54 16.20 -9.19
C VAL A 51 3.79 16.03 -10.69
N ALA A 52 4.76 16.75 -11.26
CA ALA A 52 5.14 16.61 -12.67
C ALA A 52 5.69 15.19 -12.96
N ALA A 53 6.56 14.66 -12.09
CA ALA A 53 7.06 13.28 -12.22
C ALA A 53 5.94 12.23 -12.10
N TYR A 54 4.96 12.47 -11.22
CA TYR A 54 3.74 11.63 -11.12
C TYR A 54 2.91 11.67 -12.42
N ARG A 55 2.64 12.86 -12.96
CA ARG A 55 1.91 13.02 -14.23
C ARG A 55 2.65 12.36 -15.41
N ALA A 56 3.97 12.46 -15.43
CA ALA A 56 4.85 11.86 -16.43
C ALA A 56 5.05 10.34 -16.25
N GLN A 57 4.41 9.70 -15.27
CA GLN A 57 4.56 8.27 -14.96
C GLN A 57 6.01 7.84 -14.63
N ARG A 58 6.84 8.78 -14.15
CA ARG A 58 8.09 8.48 -13.41
C ARG A 58 7.77 8.04 -11.98
N ILE A 59 6.65 8.48 -11.41
CA ILE A 59 6.08 7.90 -10.20
C ILE A 59 4.83 7.10 -10.61
N ARG A 60 4.97 5.77 -10.69
CA ARG A 60 3.97 4.89 -11.29
C ARG A 60 2.89 4.48 -10.30
N ARG A 61 1.66 4.51 -10.80
CA ARG A 61 0.47 3.97 -10.16
C ARG A 61 0.19 2.56 -10.69
N HIS A 62 -0.41 1.74 -9.86
CA HIS A 62 -0.89 0.40 -10.23
C HIS A 62 -2.28 0.11 -9.64
N GLU A 63 -2.98 1.15 -9.17
CA GLU A 63 -4.35 1.06 -8.65
C GLU A 63 -5.17 2.24 -9.17
N PHE A 64 -6.46 2.00 -9.44
CA PHE A 64 -7.42 3.07 -9.70
C PHE A 64 -7.84 3.75 -8.42
N THR A 65 -7.85 5.06 -8.46
CA THR A 65 -8.46 5.87 -7.42
C THR A 65 -9.99 5.90 -7.55
N ARG A 66 -10.64 6.43 -6.52
CA ARG A 66 -12.10 6.55 -6.40
C ARG A 66 -12.41 8.03 -6.22
N PRO A 67 -13.29 8.62 -7.03
CA PRO A 67 -13.58 10.06 -6.97
C PRO A 67 -13.97 10.55 -5.57
N GLU A 68 -14.81 9.80 -4.84
CA GLU A 68 -15.22 10.16 -3.49
C GLU A 68 -14.05 10.28 -2.51
N LYS A 69 -13.11 9.32 -2.56
CA LYS A 69 -11.92 9.33 -1.70
C LYS A 69 -10.96 10.44 -2.09
N GLU A 70 -10.81 10.73 -3.38
CA GLU A 70 -9.99 11.86 -3.80
C GLU A 70 -10.60 13.20 -3.36
N ASN A 71 -11.90 13.39 -3.54
CA ASN A 71 -12.58 14.62 -3.16
C ASN A 71 -12.49 14.88 -1.65
N ASP A 72 -12.53 13.82 -0.84
CA ASP A 72 -12.25 13.92 0.59
C ASP A 72 -10.81 14.38 0.87
N ARG A 73 -9.82 13.80 0.21
CA ARG A 73 -8.40 14.18 0.38
C ARG A 73 -8.09 15.59 -0.12
N VAL A 74 -8.68 16.03 -1.23
CA VAL A 74 -8.54 17.42 -1.72
C VAL A 74 -9.08 18.39 -0.66
N ARG A 75 -10.29 18.16 -0.13
CA ARG A 75 -10.86 19.02 0.92
C ARG A 75 -10.02 19.05 2.18
N GLN A 76 -9.43 17.91 2.56
CA GLN A 76 -8.51 17.86 3.69
C GLN A 76 -7.26 18.70 3.44
N ILE A 77 -6.60 18.55 2.29
CA ILE A 77 -5.38 19.30 1.95
C ILE A 77 -5.64 20.80 1.93
N GLU A 78 -6.74 21.24 1.30
CA GLU A 78 -7.09 22.66 1.22
C GLU A 78 -7.44 23.24 2.59
N ALA A 79 -8.19 22.50 3.42
CA ALA A 79 -8.56 22.97 4.75
C ALA A 79 -7.36 23.14 5.68
N LEU A 80 -6.37 22.23 5.60
CA LEU A 80 -5.17 22.27 6.44
C LEU A 80 -4.07 23.16 5.85
N ASN A 81 -4.17 23.54 4.58
CA ASN A 81 -3.06 24.07 3.78
C ASN A 81 -1.78 23.21 3.89
N ALA A 82 -1.95 21.90 4.06
CA ALA A 82 -0.87 20.97 4.33
C ALA A 82 -1.25 19.53 3.96
N GLN A 83 -0.23 18.73 3.69
CA GLN A 83 -0.33 17.29 3.51
C GLN A 83 0.27 16.62 4.74
N THR A 84 -0.56 15.92 5.51
CA THR A 84 -0.15 15.28 6.78
C THR A 84 0.00 13.76 6.66
N GLY A 85 -0.46 13.17 5.56
CA GLY A 85 -0.35 11.74 5.31
C GLY A 85 0.62 11.46 4.17
N PRO A 86 1.80 10.88 4.42
CA PRO A 86 2.77 10.59 3.37
C PRO A 86 2.30 9.50 2.41
N VAL A 87 2.62 9.66 1.12
CA VAL A 87 2.54 8.58 0.13
C VAL A 87 3.68 7.58 0.37
N LEU A 88 3.37 6.30 0.40
CA LEU A 88 4.38 5.24 0.53
C LEU A 88 4.91 4.93 -0.88
N LEU A 89 6.16 5.30 -1.14
CA LEU A 89 6.84 5.01 -2.39
C LEU A 89 7.83 3.86 -2.20
N ALA A 90 8.02 3.08 -3.25
CA ALA A 90 9.08 2.09 -3.36
C ALA A 90 10.03 2.43 -4.51
N TYR A 91 11.32 2.15 -4.34
CA TYR A 91 12.35 2.29 -5.36
C TYR A 91 13.18 1.01 -5.49
N ARG A 92 13.86 0.82 -6.62
CA ARG A 92 14.75 -0.34 -6.81
C ARG A 92 15.95 -0.20 -5.87
N ASP A 93 16.36 -1.29 -5.24
CA ASP A 93 17.47 -1.29 -4.28
C ASP A 93 18.72 -0.61 -4.85
N ASP A 94 19.35 0.23 -4.02
CA ASP A 94 20.44 1.10 -4.44
C ASP A 94 21.50 1.15 -3.34
N ALA A 95 22.65 0.53 -3.59
CA ALA A 95 23.68 0.34 -2.57
C ALA A 95 24.26 1.66 -2.02
N ASP A 96 24.30 2.74 -2.82
CA ASP A 96 24.78 4.06 -2.34
C ASP A 96 23.76 4.68 -1.40
N LEU A 97 22.46 4.60 -1.72
CA LEU A 97 21.40 5.04 -0.81
C LEU A 97 21.35 4.18 0.45
N ASP A 98 21.46 2.86 0.33
CA ASP A 98 21.45 1.96 1.48
C ASP A 98 22.60 2.27 2.45
N ALA A 99 23.81 2.48 1.94
CA ALA A 99 24.96 2.87 2.76
C ALA A 99 24.74 4.22 3.47
N ARG A 100 24.13 5.19 2.79
CA ARG A 100 23.82 6.52 3.35
C ARG A 100 22.75 6.45 4.43
N LEU A 101 21.67 5.73 4.20
CA LEU A 101 20.61 5.52 5.19
C LEU A 101 21.16 4.75 6.40
N ALA A 102 22.03 3.75 6.19
CA ALA A 102 22.69 3.03 7.27
C ALA A 102 23.59 3.93 8.11
N ALA A 103 24.38 4.82 7.47
CA ALA A 103 25.23 5.78 8.18
C ALA A 103 24.42 6.73 9.07
N VAL A 104 23.32 7.30 8.56
CA VAL A 104 22.43 8.17 9.34
C VAL A 104 21.82 7.41 10.51
N THR A 105 21.33 6.20 10.27
CA THR A 105 20.64 5.41 11.32
C THR A 105 21.58 4.70 12.30
N GLY A 106 22.89 4.88 12.16
CA GLY A 106 23.90 4.52 13.16
C GLY A 106 24.00 5.52 14.32
N THR A 107 23.34 6.67 14.21
CA THR A 107 23.26 7.69 15.26
C THR A 107 21.93 7.63 16.01
N ALA A 108 21.78 8.41 17.08
CA ALA A 108 20.52 8.51 17.80
C ALA A 108 19.45 9.22 16.95
N PRO A 109 18.21 8.68 16.86
CA PRO A 109 17.10 9.36 16.20
C PRO A 109 16.64 10.59 16.99
N GLU A 110 16.11 11.57 16.29
CA GLU A 110 15.44 12.75 16.87
C GLU A 110 14.08 12.36 17.48
N VAL A 111 13.38 11.45 16.80
CA VAL A 111 12.09 10.90 17.27
C VAL A 111 12.20 9.39 17.32
N ASP A 112 11.83 8.77 18.45
CA ASP A 112 11.73 7.32 18.58
C ASP A 112 10.54 6.94 19.48
N VAL A 113 9.44 6.54 18.85
CA VAL A 113 8.16 6.29 19.52
C VAL A 113 7.55 4.97 19.07
N GLU A 114 6.85 4.29 19.96
CA GLU A 114 6.06 3.10 19.63
C GLU A 114 4.58 3.48 19.48
N GLY A 115 4.01 3.21 18.31
CA GLY A 115 2.60 3.41 18.02
C GLY A 115 1.73 2.40 18.77
N GLY A 116 0.44 2.73 18.92
CA GLY A 116 -0.53 1.83 19.57
C GLY A 116 -0.79 0.52 18.80
N ASP A 117 -0.30 0.41 17.57
CA ASP A 117 -0.31 -0.77 16.72
C ASP A 117 0.94 -1.66 16.89
N GLY A 118 1.86 -1.29 17.79
CA GLY A 118 3.11 -2.01 18.03
C GLY A 118 4.19 -1.75 16.97
N VAL A 119 4.00 -0.76 16.10
CA VAL A 119 5.03 -0.30 15.16
C VAL A 119 5.88 0.76 15.84
N ARG A 120 7.21 0.56 15.86
CA ARG A 120 8.15 1.58 16.30
C ARG A 120 8.54 2.47 15.12
N HIS A 121 8.41 3.77 15.34
CA HIS A 121 8.68 4.84 14.39
C HIS A 121 9.92 5.61 14.86
N SER A 122 10.99 5.57 14.08
CA SER A 122 12.22 6.31 14.38
C SER A 122 12.57 7.25 13.24
N VAL A 123 12.84 8.52 13.53
CA VAL A 123 13.11 9.56 12.53
C VAL A 123 14.42 10.28 12.84
N TRP A 124 15.25 10.47 11.82
CA TRP A 124 16.49 11.24 11.88
C TRP A 124 16.39 12.43 10.94
N VAL A 125 16.84 13.59 11.40
CA VAL A 125 16.97 14.79 10.57
C VAL A 125 18.30 14.73 9.82
N VAL A 126 18.28 15.08 8.53
CA VAL A 126 19.50 15.20 7.72
C VAL A 126 19.55 16.56 7.05
N ASP A 127 20.48 17.40 7.50
CA ASP A 127 20.69 18.77 7.03
C ASP A 127 22.04 18.98 6.32
N ASP A 128 22.87 17.93 6.22
CA ASP A 128 24.14 17.98 5.48
C ASP A 128 23.90 18.25 3.98
N PRO A 129 24.36 19.39 3.43
CA PRO A 129 24.07 19.76 2.04
C PRO A 129 24.65 18.77 1.02
N GLY A 130 25.83 18.18 1.31
CA GLY A 130 26.47 17.21 0.43
C GLY A 130 25.69 15.89 0.36
N TRP A 131 25.17 15.43 1.49
CA TRP A 131 24.29 14.29 1.58
C TRP A 131 22.97 14.55 0.84
N CYS A 132 22.33 15.69 1.08
CA CYS A 132 21.08 16.07 0.43
C CYS A 132 21.24 16.11 -1.09
N ALA A 133 22.24 16.84 -1.60
CA ALA A 133 22.50 16.93 -3.04
C ALA A 133 22.72 15.55 -3.66
N ARG A 134 23.51 14.70 -2.99
CA ARG A 134 23.80 13.36 -3.50
C ARG A 134 22.57 12.45 -3.50
N VAL A 135 21.73 12.50 -2.47
CA VAL A 135 20.49 11.72 -2.45
C VAL A 135 19.53 12.21 -3.54
N SER A 136 19.38 13.52 -3.72
CA SER A 136 18.59 14.09 -4.82
C SER A 136 19.10 13.61 -6.19
N GLU A 137 20.41 13.66 -6.46
CA GLU A 137 21.03 13.15 -7.69
C GLU A 137 20.69 11.67 -7.94
N ARG A 138 20.73 10.83 -6.90
CA ARG A 138 20.41 9.41 -7.01
C ARG A 138 18.94 9.23 -7.39
N PHE A 139 18.01 9.92 -6.73
CA PHE A 139 16.58 9.85 -7.05
C PHE A 139 16.26 10.40 -8.45
N GLU A 140 16.93 11.46 -8.89
CA GLU A 140 16.77 12.01 -10.25
C GLU A 140 17.27 11.05 -11.33
N ALA A 141 18.37 10.34 -11.06
CA ALA A 141 18.90 9.32 -11.96
C ALA A 141 18.02 8.05 -12.02
N MET A 142 17.11 7.84 -11.07
CA MET A 142 16.21 6.70 -11.12
C MET A 142 15.14 6.89 -12.20
N PRO A 143 14.92 5.88 -13.07
CA PRO A 143 13.92 5.99 -14.12
C PRO A 143 12.49 5.99 -13.58
N VAL A 144 12.27 5.35 -12.42
CA VAL A 144 10.93 5.13 -11.88
C VAL A 144 10.91 4.91 -10.36
N LEU A 145 9.88 5.46 -9.72
CA LEU A 145 9.40 5.12 -8.38
C LEU A 145 8.00 4.50 -8.47
N TYR A 146 7.62 3.68 -7.50
CA TYR A 146 6.34 2.97 -7.48
C TYR A 146 5.51 3.41 -6.27
N ILE A 147 4.26 3.78 -6.49
CA ILE A 147 3.33 4.06 -5.38
C ILE A 147 2.90 2.72 -4.79
N ALA A 148 3.41 2.39 -3.60
CA ALA A 148 3.01 1.20 -2.84
C ALA A 148 1.68 1.43 -2.11
N ASP A 149 1.52 2.59 -1.48
CA ASP A 149 0.26 3.01 -0.87
C ASP A 149 0.07 4.53 -0.99
N GLY A 150 -1.18 4.98 -1.05
CA GLY A 150 -1.50 6.41 -1.15
C GLY A 150 -1.83 6.91 -2.55
N HIS A 151 -2.31 6.07 -3.47
CA HIS A 151 -2.74 6.51 -4.82
C HIS A 151 -3.76 7.66 -4.77
N HIS A 152 -4.71 7.62 -3.82
CA HIS A 152 -5.66 8.72 -3.60
C HIS A 152 -5.00 10.01 -3.12
N ARG A 153 -3.92 9.92 -2.33
CA ARG A 153 -3.17 11.06 -1.81
C ARG A 153 -2.38 11.73 -2.94
N SER A 154 -1.65 10.96 -3.76
CA SER A 154 -0.96 11.48 -4.93
C SER A 154 -1.91 12.12 -5.95
N ALA A 155 -3.06 11.49 -6.21
CA ALA A 155 -4.06 12.04 -7.13
C ALA A 155 -4.69 13.34 -6.58
N ALA A 156 -5.00 13.38 -5.28
CA ALA A 156 -5.53 14.59 -4.65
C ALA A 156 -4.50 15.74 -4.67
N ALA A 157 -3.23 15.48 -4.34
CA ALA A 157 -2.18 16.48 -4.42
C ALA A 157 -2.00 17.03 -5.84
N ALA A 158 -2.05 16.15 -6.87
CA ALA A 158 -1.97 16.58 -8.25
C ALA A 158 -3.15 17.47 -8.69
N ARG A 159 -4.34 17.27 -8.11
CA ARG A 159 -5.53 18.12 -8.34
C ARG A 159 -5.44 19.45 -7.61
N VAL A 160 -4.91 19.47 -6.38
CA VAL A 160 -4.64 20.70 -5.63
C VAL A 160 -3.61 21.55 -6.37
N ALA A 161 -2.52 20.94 -6.86
CA ALA A 161 -1.50 21.62 -7.65
C ALA A 161 -2.09 22.29 -8.90
N GLU A 162 -2.95 21.57 -9.64
CA GLU A 162 -3.64 22.10 -10.82
C GLU A 162 -4.53 23.30 -10.47
N SER A 163 -5.34 23.18 -9.41
CA SER A 163 -6.24 24.24 -8.98
C SER A 163 -5.49 25.49 -8.52
N ARG A 164 -4.36 25.33 -7.81
CA ARG A 164 -3.55 26.45 -7.32
C ARG A 164 -2.78 27.13 -8.45
N ALA A 165 -2.16 26.37 -9.35
CA ALA A 165 -1.49 26.93 -10.52
C ALA A 165 -2.45 27.72 -11.43
N ALA A 166 -3.71 27.28 -11.55
CA ALA A 166 -4.73 28.04 -12.29
C ALA A 166 -5.15 29.34 -11.59
N ALA A 167 -5.12 29.37 -10.25
CA ALA A 167 -5.47 30.54 -9.44
C ALA A 167 -4.31 31.54 -9.31
N ASP A 168 -3.06 31.09 -9.46
CA ASP A 168 -1.87 31.93 -9.43
C ASP A 168 -0.91 31.61 -10.62
N PRO A 169 -1.21 32.10 -11.83
CA PRO A 169 -0.36 31.87 -13.01
C PRO A 169 1.03 32.51 -12.93
N GLY A 170 1.27 33.36 -11.92
CA GLY A 170 2.53 34.08 -11.70
C GLY A 170 3.44 33.41 -10.68
N ALA A 171 2.97 32.36 -9.99
CA ALA A 171 3.80 31.56 -9.10
C ALA A 171 5.01 31.00 -9.88
N GLY A 172 6.21 31.16 -9.30
CA GLY A 172 7.45 30.67 -9.91
C GLY A 172 7.42 29.16 -10.15
N ALA A 173 8.30 28.68 -11.03
CA ALA A 173 8.57 27.24 -11.12
C ALA A 173 9.05 26.76 -9.74
N GLU A 174 8.42 25.72 -9.18
CA GLU A 174 8.71 25.14 -7.84
C GLU A 174 7.89 25.68 -6.66
N ALA A 175 6.58 25.92 -6.84
CA ALA A 175 5.70 26.20 -5.71
C ALA A 175 5.54 24.96 -4.81
N SER A 176 5.32 25.15 -3.50
CA SER A 176 5.21 24.02 -2.55
C SER A 176 4.10 23.02 -2.94
N TYR A 177 3.02 23.49 -3.56
CA TYR A 177 1.93 22.65 -4.05
C TYR A 177 2.27 21.81 -5.29
N ASP A 178 3.40 22.04 -5.96
CA ASP A 178 3.88 21.21 -7.08
C ASP A 178 4.50 19.89 -6.62
N TYR A 179 4.52 19.66 -5.31
CA TYR A 179 5.05 18.44 -4.69
C TYR A 179 4.04 17.81 -3.72
N PHE A 180 4.28 16.53 -3.41
CA PHE A 180 3.53 15.83 -2.39
C PHE A 180 4.42 15.07 -1.41
N LEU A 181 4.01 15.04 -0.14
CA LEU A 181 4.70 14.35 0.93
C LEU A 181 4.76 12.85 0.63
N ALA A 182 5.95 12.28 0.70
CA ALA A 182 6.21 10.88 0.47
C ALA A 182 7.24 10.33 1.46
N VAL A 183 7.20 9.01 1.64
CA VAL A 183 8.31 8.24 2.22
C VAL A 183 8.68 7.14 1.24
N ALA A 184 9.91 7.19 0.74
CA ALA A 184 10.43 6.26 -0.25
C ALA A 184 11.31 5.19 0.40
N PHE A 185 10.99 3.91 0.17
CA PHE A 185 11.71 2.75 0.71
C PHE A 185 12.32 1.89 -0.41
N PRO A 186 13.46 1.23 -0.16
CA PRO A 186 14.02 0.26 -1.08
C PRO A 186 13.09 -0.97 -1.16
N ALA A 187 12.80 -1.43 -2.37
CA ALA A 187 11.83 -2.49 -2.63
C ALA A 187 12.18 -3.80 -1.92
N GLY A 188 13.46 -4.10 -1.72
CA GLY A 188 13.93 -5.27 -0.99
C GLY A 188 13.59 -5.26 0.51
N GLN A 189 13.32 -4.08 1.09
CA GLN A 189 12.87 -3.97 2.49
C GLN A 189 11.34 -3.91 2.64
N MET A 190 10.61 -3.76 1.52
CA MET A 190 9.16 -3.63 1.55
C MET A 190 8.49 -4.98 1.81
N ARG A 191 7.53 -5.00 2.74
CA ARG A 191 6.77 -6.20 3.07
C ARG A 191 5.32 -6.05 2.64
N ILE A 192 4.92 -6.88 1.70
CA ILE A 192 3.53 -7.12 1.33
C ILE A 192 3.08 -8.37 2.08
N LEU A 193 1.98 -8.25 2.82
CA LEU A 193 1.26 -9.37 3.41
C LEU A 193 0.18 -9.86 2.44
N ASP A 194 -0.27 -11.07 2.69
CA ASP A 194 -1.41 -11.68 2.02
C ASP A 194 -2.68 -10.83 2.23
N TYR A 195 -3.56 -10.92 1.24
CA TYR A 195 -4.89 -10.35 1.34
C TYR A 195 -5.84 -11.46 0.96
N ASN A 196 -6.46 -12.06 1.97
CA ASN A 196 -7.26 -13.27 1.86
C ASN A 196 -8.69 -12.97 1.44
N ARG A 197 -9.43 -13.98 0.99
CA ARG A 197 -10.85 -13.87 0.59
C ARG A 197 -11.70 -14.75 1.48
N VAL A 198 -12.88 -14.28 1.85
CA VAL A 198 -13.91 -15.12 2.47
C VAL A 198 -15.21 -14.95 1.70
N VAL A 199 -15.96 -16.03 1.54
CA VAL A 199 -17.19 -16.06 0.75
C VAL A 199 -18.35 -16.58 1.58
N ARG A 200 -19.52 -15.94 1.47
CA ARG A 200 -20.70 -16.23 2.30
C ARG A 200 -21.41 -17.53 1.92
N ASP A 201 -21.33 -17.92 0.67
CA ASP A 201 -21.96 -19.12 0.14
C ASP A 201 -21.13 -19.74 -1.01
N LEU A 202 -21.47 -20.97 -1.36
CA LEU A 202 -20.86 -21.72 -2.46
C LEU A 202 -21.69 -21.66 -3.75
N ASN A 203 -22.49 -20.60 -3.92
CA ASN A 203 -23.35 -20.40 -5.09
C ASN A 203 -24.32 -21.57 -5.34
N GLY A 204 -24.94 -22.07 -4.27
CA GLY A 204 -25.88 -23.20 -4.30
C GLY A 204 -25.24 -24.59 -4.33
N LEU A 205 -23.90 -24.70 -4.36
CA LEU A 205 -23.21 -25.98 -4.31
C LEU A 205 -23.11 -26.52 -2.88
N ARG A 206 -23.16 -27.85 -2.76
CA ARG A 206 -22.71 -28.54 -1.53
C ARG A 206 -21.18 -28.58 -1.48
N PRO A 207 -20.54 -28.67 -0.30
CA PRO A 207 -19.08 -28.69 -0.17
C PRO A 207 -18.38 -29.73 -1.07
N GLU A 208 -18.92 -30.94 -1.18
CA GLU A 208 -18.33 -32.01 -2.00
C GLU A 208 -18.41 -31.70 -3.49
N ALA A 209 -19.53 -31.11 -3.93
CA ALA A 209 -19.71 -30.69 -5.32
C ALA A 209 -18.81 -29.49 -5.66
N PHE A 210 -18.61 -28.58 -4.70
CA PHE A 210 -17.69 -27.47 -4.83
C PHE A 210 -16.24 -27.95 -4.98
N LEU A 211 -15.78 -28.86 -4.12
CA LEU A 211 -14.45 -29.47 -4.24
C LEU A 211 -14.25 -30.22 -5.56
N ALA A 212 -15.27 -30.97 -6.01
CA ALA A 212 -15.23 -31.64 -7.31
C ALA A 212 -15.09 -30.65 -8.47
N ARG A 213 -15.79 -29.51 -8.42
CA ARG A 213 -15.68 -28.46 -9.43
C ARG A 213 -14.31 -27.77 -9.41
N LEU A 214 -13.69 -27.62 -8.24
CA LEU A 214 -12.32 -27.10 -8.15
C LEU A 214 -11.29 -28.08 -8.76
N ALA A 215 -11.55 -29.39 -8.68
CA ALA A 215 -10.67 -30.41 -9.23
C ALA A 215 -10.54 -30.38 -10.77
N ASP A 216 -11.45 -29.69 -11.47
CA ASP A 216 -11.32 -29.45 -12.92
C ASP A 216 -10.10 -28.57 -13.26
N ASP A 217 -9.73 -27.66 -12.35
CA ASP A 217 -8.65 -26.70 -12.56
C ASP A 217 -7.43 -26.89 -11.64
N PHE A 218 -7.63 -27.50 -10.48
CA PHE A 218 -6.62 -27.60 -9.43
C PHE A 218 -6.41 -29.05 -8.99
N THR A 219 -5.19 -29.38 -8.60
CA THR A 219 -4.96 -30.51 -7.71
C THR A 219 -5.44 -30.11 -6.31
N VAL A 220 -6.48 -30.79 -5.80
CA VAL A 220 -7.08 -30.53 -4.49
C VAL A 220 -6.62 -31.59 -3.50
N THR A 221 -5.90 -31.18 -2.45
CA THR A 221 -5.38 -32.09 -1.41
C THR A 221 -5.82 -31.64 -0.02
N PRO A 222 -6.43 -32.51 0.80
CA PRO A 222 -6.65 -32.21 2.21
C PRO A 222 -5.34 -31.87 2.93
N ALA A 223 -5.41 -31.00 3.93
CA ALA A 223 -4.28 -30.63 4.76
C ALA A 223 -4.66 -30.69 6.24
N ASP A 224 -3.80 -31.32 7.04
CA ASP A 224 -4.01 -31.47 8.50
C ASP A 224 -3.66 -30.20 9.30
N ALA A 225 -3.14 -29.17 8.63
CA ALA A 225 -2.74 -27.91 9.23
C ALA A 225 -3.12 -26.73 8.31
N PRO A 226 -3.20 -25.50 8.86
CA PRO A 226 -3.48 -24.31 8.09
C PRO A 226 -2.52 -24.15 6.89
N VAL A 227 -3.08 -23.90 5.72
CA VAL A 227 -2.32 -23.78 4.47
C VAL A 227 -1.95 -22.32 4.25
N SER A 228 -0.69 -21.97 4.48
CA SER A 228 -0.11 -20.69 4.07
C SER A 228 0.62 -20.86 2.73
N PRO A 229 0.07 -20.36 1.60
CA PRO A 229 0.66 -20.61 0.29
C PRO A 229 1.99 -19.89 0.09
N GLN A 230 2.99 -20.61 -0.41
CA GLN A 230 4.35 -20.07 -0.64
C GLN A 230 4.72 -20.00 -2.12
N ARG A 231 4.01 -20.74 -2.98
CA ARG A 231 4.28 -20.85 -4.41
C ARG A 231 3.21 -20.15 -5.25
N PRO A 232 3.56 -19.57 -6.41
CA PRO A 232 2.56 -19.07 -7.35
C PRO A 232 1.58 -20.18 -7.76
N GLY A 233 0.30 -19.85 -7.91
CA GLY A 233 -0.76 -20.80 -8.23
C GLY A 233 -1.16 -21.75 -7.10
N GLU A 234 -0.65 -21.54 -5.89
CA GLU A 234 -1.03 -22.28 -4.68
C GLU A 234 -2.01 -21.47 -3.83
N PHE A 235 -3.05 -22.13 -3.32
CA PHE A 235 -4.05 -21.52 -2.45
C PHE A 235 -4.35 -22.43 -1.27
N GLY A 236 -4.62 -21.83 -0.11
CA GLY A 236 -5.26 -22.52 1.00
C GLY A 236 -6.76 -22.32 0.89
N LEU A 237 -7.55 -23.38 1.03
CA LEU A 237 -9.00 -23.32 1.14
C LEU A 237 -9.40 -23.89 2.49
N TYR A 238 -10.08 -23.09 3.30
CA TYR A 238 -10.77 -23.56 4.50
C TYR A 238 -12.26 -23.69 4.21
N LEU A 239 -12.78 -24.90 4.40
CA LEU A 239 -14.15 -25.25 4.06
C LEU A 239 -14.66 -26.32 5.02
N SER A 240 -15.81 -26.08 5.66
CA SER A 240 -16.47 -27.05 6.55
C SER A 240 -15.54 -27.64 7.61
N GLY A 241 -14.78 -26.77 8.29
CA GLY A 241 -13.88 -27.17 9.38
C GLY A 241 -12.56 -27.82 8.94
N ARG A 242 -12.24 -27.81 7.63
CA ARG A 242 -11.06 -28.49 7.08
C ARG A 242 -10.27 -27.63 6.11
N TRP A 243 -8.95 -27.78 6.16
CA TRP A 243 -8.04 -27.17 5.20
C TRP A 243 -7.82 -28.07 3.99
N TYR A 244 -7.70 -27.41 2.84
CA TYR A 244 -7.32 -27.99 1.57
C TYR A 244 -6.23 -27.11 0.95
N ARG A 245 -5.26 -27.74 0.29
CA ARG A 245 -4.32 -27.08 -0.60
C ARG A 245 -4.81 -27.26 -2.03
N LEU A 246 -4.97 -26.14 -2.73
CA LEU A 246 -5.24 -26.08 -4.15
C LEU A 246 -3.94 -25.75 -4.87
N SER A 247 -3.60 -26.50 -5.91
CA SER A 247 -2.41 -26.24 -6.72
C SER A 247 -2.78 -26.21 -8.20
N LEU A 248 -2.57 -25.06 -8.83
CA LEU A 248 -2.73 -24.89 -10.27
C LEU A 248 -1.47 -25.40 -10.99
N ASP A 249 -1.67 -26.09 -12.11
CA ASP A 249 -0.57 -26.46 -12.99
C ASP A 249 0.15 -25.18 -13.49
N PRO A 250 1.48 -25.04 -13.29
CA PRO A 250 2.25 -23.90 -13.79
C PRO A 250 2.07 -23.63 -15.28
N ALA A 251 1.82 -24.64 -16.11
CA ALA A 251 1.56 -24.47 -17.54
C ALA A 251 0.25 -23.71 -17.85
N ARG A 252 -0.64 -23.58 -16.86
CA ARG A 252 -1.93 -22.87 -16.97
C ARG A 252 -1.89 -21.45 -16.41
N VAL A 253 -0.73 -21.02 -15.90
CA VAL A 253 -0.50 -19.64 -15.46
C VAL A 253 -0.18 -18.76 -16.68
N PRO A 254 -0.94 -17.69 -16.96
CA PRO A 254 -0.66 -16.81 -18.09
C PRO A 254 0.66 -16.05 -17.93
N ASP A 255 1.25 -15.59 -19.04
CA ASP A 255 2.43 -14.71 -19.04
C ASP A 255 2.08 -13.21 -18.93
N ASP A 256 0.82 -12.88 -18.63
CA ASP A 256 0.40 -11.50 -18.41
C ASP A 256 0.68 -11.07 -16.95
N PRO A 257 1.29 -9.90 -16.70
CA PRO A 257 1.69 -9.47 -15.35
C PRO A 257 0.51 -9.30 -14.38
N VAL A 258 -0.70 -9.05 -14.89
CA VAL A 258 -1.92 -8.96 -14.07
C VAL A 258 -2.58 -10.33 -13.94
N ALA A 259 -2.77 -11.06 -15.04
CA ALA A 259 -3.50 -12.33 -15.03
C ALA A 259 -2.75 -13.46 -14.30
N ARG A 260 -1.42 -13.35 -14.18
CA ARG A 260 -0.59 -14.31 -13.43
C ARG A 260 -0.61 -14.11 -11.91
N LEU A 261 -1.14 -12.99 -11.41
CA LEU A 261 -1.23 -12.75 -9.99
C LEU A 261 -2.18 -13.78 -9.34
N ASP A 262 -1.83 -14.28 -8.16
CA ASP A 262 -2.65 -15.27 -7.46
C ASP A 262 -4.09 -14.76 -7.18
N VAL A 263 -4.24 -13.45 -6.96
CA VAL A 263 -5.55 -12.79 -6.83
C VAL A 263 -6.39 -12.86 -8.12
N SER A 264 -5.75 -12.74 -9.29
CA SER A 264 -6.40 -12.85 -10.60
C SER A 264 -6.73 -14.30 -10.89
N LEU A 265 -5.77 -15.21 -10.66
CA LEU A 265 -5.97 -16.66 -10.82
C LEU A 265 -7.15 -17.16 -9.97
N LEU A 266 -7.24 -16.76 -8.70
CA LEU A 266 -8.37 -17.13 -7.85
C LEU A 266 -9.70 -16.57 -8.41
N THR A 267 -9.69 -15.33 -8.90
CA THR A 267 -10.88 -14.69 -9.45
C THR A 267 -11.36 -15.41 -10.72
N ASP A 268 -10.45 -15.62 -11.66
CA ASP A 268 -10.75 -16.12 -13.00
C ASP A 268 -11.03 -17.62 -13.03
N ARG A 269 -10.50 -18.38 -12.05
CA ARG A 269 -10.63 -19.84 -11.98
C ARG A 269 -11.65 -20.31 -10.96
N VAL A 270 -11.93 -19.52 -9.92
CA VAL A 270 -12.83 -19.93 -8.82
C VAL A 270 -13.96 -18.92 -8.61
N LEU A 271 -13.65 -17.68 -8.25
CA LEU A 271 -14.67 -16.74 -7.79
C LEU A 271 -15.72 -16.47 -8.87
N ALA A 272 -15.30 -16.15 -10.09
CA ALA A 272 -16.22 -15.85 -11.19
C ALA A 272 -16.90 -17.10 -11.78
N PRO A 273 -16.18 -18.17 -12.20
CA PRO A 273 -16.81 -19.30 -12.90
C PRO A 273 -17.50 -20.31 -11.98
N VAL A 274 -17.08 -20.46 -10.72
CA VAL A 274 -17.65 -21.42 -9.77
C VAL A 274 -18.63 -20.74 -8.82
N LEU A 275 -18.20 -19.63 -8.20
CA LEU A 275 -19.00 -18.93 -7.18
C LEU A 275 -19.88 -17.81 -7.76
N GLY A 276 -19.73 -17.48 -9.04
CA GLY A 276 -20.50 -16.41 -9.70
C GLY A 276 -20.17 -15.00 -9.20
N ILE A 277 -19.07 -14.80 -8.47
CA ILE A 277 -18.63 -13.52 -7.91
C ILE A 277 -17.77 -12.81 -8.97
N ARG A 278 -18.37 -11.90 -9.73
CA ARG A 278 -17.73 -11.22 -10.87
C ARG A 278 -17.22 -9.82 -10.55
N ASP A 279 -17.88 -9.10 -9.65
CA ASP A 279 -17.46 -7.76 -9.21
C ASP A 279 -17.08 -7.77 -7.73
N LEU A 280 -15.78 -7.94 -7.47
CA LEU A 280 -15.21 -7.96 -6.12
C LEU A 280 -15.40 -6.66 -5.33
N ARG A 281 -15.76 -5.55 -6.00
CA ARG A 281 -15.98 -4.26 -5.33
C ARG A 281 -17.41 -4.10 -4.83
N ARG A 282 -18.36 -4.89 -5.35
CA ARG A 282 -19.80 -4.69 -5.14
C ARG A 282 -20.54 -5.93 -4.67
N ASP A 283 -20.03 -7.13 -4.92
CA ASP A 283 -20.71 -8.36 -4.53
C ASP A 283 -20.69 -8.50 -2.99
N PRO A 284 -21.85 -8.52 -2.31
CA PRO A 284 -21.92 -8.59 -0.84
C PRO A 284 -21.55 -9.97 -0.28
N ARG A 285 -21.40 -10.99 -1.14
CA ARG A 285 -21.04 -12.35 -0.75
C ARG A 285 -19.55 -12.54 -0.54
N ILE A 286 -18.71 -11.58 -0.91
CA ILE A 286 -17.27 -11.64 -0.66
C ILE A 286 -16.83 -10.58 0.34
N ASP A 287 -15.89 -10.96 1.19
CA ASP A 287 -15.17 -10.03 2.05
C ASP A 287 -13.68 -10.40 2.10
N PHE A 288 -12.88 -9.53 2.68
CA PHE A 288 -11.42 -9.58 2.59
C PHE A 288 -10.78 -9.55 3.98
N VAL A 289 -9.82 -10.44 4.21
CA VAL A 289 -9.09 -10.52 5.48
C VAL A 289 -7.63 -10.19 5.21
N GLY A 290 -7.13 -9.11 5.81
CA GLY A 290 -5.71 -8.73 5.68
C GLY A 290 -4.82 -9.72 6.43
N GLY A 291 -3.67 -10.04 5.86
CA GLY A 291 -2.73 -11.04 6.36
C GLY A 291 -2.24 -10.82 7.78
N ILE A 292 -2.28 -9.58 8.26
CA ILE A 292 -1.97 -9.22 9.65
C ILE A 292 -2.87 -9.95 10.67
N ARG A 293 -4.07 -10.38 10.28
CA ARG A 293 -4.98 -11.17 11.12
C ARG A 293 -4.62 -12.67 11.19
N GLY A 294 -3.80 -13.15 10.25
CA GLY A 294 -3.38 -14.54 10.17
C GLY A 294 -4.48 -15.52 9.71
N LEU A 295 -4.09 -16.79 9.59
CA LEU A 295 -4.97 -17.86 9.11
C LEU A 295 -6.08 -18.23 10.11
N GLY A 296 -5.85 -18.05 11.42
CA GLY A 296 -6.87 -18.33 12.44
C GLY A 296 -8.12 -17.45 12.30
N GLU A 297 -7.99 -16.22 11.80
CA GLU A 297 -9.15 -15.38 11.48
C GLU A 297 -9.96 -15.95 10.30
N LEU A 298 -9.32 -16.63 9.35
CA LEU A 298 -10.02 -17.30 8.25
C LEU A 298 -10.86 -18.47 8.76
N GLU A 299 -10.29 -19.28 9.66
CA GLU A 299 -10.99 -20.39 10.31
C GLU A 299 -12.20 -19.86 11.09
N ARG A 300 -11.97 -18.91 11.99
CA ARG A 300 -13.01 -18.30 12.82
C ARG A 300 -14.16 -17.74 11.98
N ARG A 301 -13.85 -17.05 10.87
CA ARG A 301 -14.87 -16.44 9.99
C ARG A 301 -15.79 -17.48 9.34
N VAL A 302 -15.29 -18.69 9.11
CA VAL A 302 -16.07 -19.82 8.59
C VAL A 302 -16.80 -20.55 9.73
N ASP A 303 -16.10 -20.86 10.82
CA ASP A 303 -16.62 -21.65 11.93
C ASP A 303 -17.73 -20.92 12.71
N ASP A 304 -17.68 -19.59 12.79
CA ASP A 304 -18.76 -18.76 13.36
C ASP A 304 -20.02 -18.73 12.46
N GLY A 305 -20.00 -19.40 11.30
CA GLY A 305 -21.12 -19.47 10.35
C GLY A 305 -21.34 -18.22 9.51
N GLY A 306 -20.48 -17.19 9.65
CA GLY A 306 -20.58 -15.94 8.89
C GLY A 306 -20.13 -16.06 7.43
N MET A 307 -19.34 -17.08 7.12
CA MET A 307 -18.78 -17.38 5.80
C MET A 307 -18.85 -18.90 5.53
N ALA A 308 -19.05 -19.29 4.28
CA ALA A 308 -19.04 -20.70 3.87
C ALA A 308 -17.63 -21.23 3.57
N ALA A 309 -16.74 -20.37 3.07
CA ALA A 309 -15.36 -20.74 2.79
C ALA A 309 -14.41 -19.55 2.91
N ALA A 310 -13.14 -19.86 3.17
CA ALA A 310 -12.05 -18.89 3.17
C ALA A 310 -10.91 -19.36 2.25
N PHE A 311 -10.31 -18.41 1.53
CA PHE A 311 -9.15 -18.62 0.70
C PHE A 311 -7.96 -17.85 1.28
N ALA A 312 -6.92 -18.58 1.66
CA ALA A 312 -5.61 -18.05 1.94
C ALA A 312 -4.85 -17.88 0.63
N LEU A 313 -4.25 -16.70 0.42
CA LEU A 313 -3.47 -16.38 -0.76
C LEU A 313 -2.00 -16.21 -0.40
N ARG A 314 -1.13 -16.44 -1.39
CA ARG A 314 0.27 -16.04 -1.29
C ARG A 314 0.37 -14.51 -1.30
N PRO A 315 1.21 -13.90 -0.43
CA PRO A 315 1.50 -12.47 -0.52
C PRO A 315 2.07 -12.10 -1.89
N THR A 316 1.52 -11.04 -2.51
CA THR A 316 2.02 -10.58 -3.82
C THR A 316 3.45 -10.06 -3.66
N PRO A 317 4.44 -10.59 -4.38
CA PRO A 317 5.82 -10.13 -4.23
C PRO A 317 6.00 -8.75 -4.90
N MET A 318 6.93 -7.95 -4.38
CA MET A 318 7.24 -6.61 -4.91
C MET A 318 7.52 -6.61 -6.41
N ARG A 319 8.22 -7.63 -6.91
CA ARG A 319 8.53 -7.77 -8.35
C ARG A 319 7.28 -7.82 -9.23
N ASP A 320 6.19 -8.41 -8.75
CA ASP A 320 4.95 -8.54 -9.54
C ASP A 320 4.16 -7.23 -9.54
N LEU A 321 4.13 -6.51 -8.41
CA LEU A 321 3.60 -5.15 -8.36
C LEU A 321 4.35 -4.22 -9.32
N MET A 322 5.69 -4.26 -9.27
CA MET A 322 6.53 -3.45 -10.16
C MET A 322 6.29 -3.81 -11.62
N ALA A 323 6.18 -5.10 -11.96
CA ALA A 323 5.89 -5.53 -13.33
C ALA A 323 4.51 -5.03 -13.84
N VAL A 324 3.48 -5.04 -12.98
CA VAL A 324 2.16 -4.47 -13.33
C VAL A 324 2.26 -2.97 -13.57
N ALA A 325 2.93 -2.24 -12.69
CA ALA A 325 3.15 -0.80 -12.82
C ALA A 325 3.96 -0.47 -14.08
N ASP A 326 5.01 -1.25 -14.36
CA ASP A 326 5.88 -1.10 -15.54
C ASP A 326 5.12 -1.32 -16.85
N ALA A 327 4.13 -2.21 -16.84
CA ALA A 327 3.23 -2.44 -17.96
C ALA A 327 2.14 -1.36 -18.12
N GLY A 328 2.11 -0.34 -17.25
CA GLY A 328 1.05 0.68 -17.23
C GLY A 328 -0.33 0.11 -16.86
N LYS A 329 -0.36 -1.05 -16.21
CA LYS A 329 -1.58 -1.79 -15.86
C LYS A 329 -1.97 -1.54 -14.40
N VAL A 330 -3.18 -1.97 -14.07
CA VAL A 330 -3.74 -1.85 -12.72
C VAL A 330 -3.99 -3.23 -12.14
N MET A 331 -3.62 -3.41 -10.88
CA MET A 331 -3.88 -4.62 -10.12
C MET A 331 -5.38 -4.74 -9.76
N PRO A 332 -5.90 -5.96 -9.59
CA PRO A 332 -7.23 -6.18 -9.02
C PRO A 332 -7.38 -5.49 -7.64
N PRO A 333 -8.62 -5.17 -7.22
CA PRO A 333 -8.82 -4.59 -5.90
C PRO A 333 -8.30 -5.53 -4.80
N LYS A 334 -7.71 -4.94 -3.76
CA LYS A 334 -7.22 -5.68 -2.58
C LYS A 334 -6.17 -6.73 -2.94
N SER A 335 -5.22 -6.35 -3.82
CA SER A 335 -4.12 -7.22 -4.23
C SER A 335 -2.93 -7.20 -3.27
N THR A 336 -2.73 -6.09 -2.57
CA THR A 336 -1.56 -5.84 -1.74
C THR A 336 -1.98 -5.34 -0.36
N TRP A 337 -1.27 -5.77 0.68
CA TRP A 337 -1.40 -5.27 2.04
C TRP A 337 -0.01 -4.93 2.57
N PHE A 338 0.40 -3.67 2.50
CA PHE A 338 1.71 -3.24 3.00
C PHE A 338 1.74 -3.14 4.51
N GLU A 339 2.77 -3.68 5.16
CA GLU A 339 3.11 -3.43 6.56
C GLU A 339 4.61 -3.21 6.72
N PRO A 340 5.06 -2.40 7.70
CA PRO A 340 4.26 -1.64 8.65
C PRO A 340 3.63 -0.40 7.99
N LYS A 341 2.54 0.14 8.56
CA LYS A 341 1.95 1.40 8.08
C LYS A 341 2.80 2.61 8.47
N LEU A 342 2.77 3.64 7.63
CA LEU A 342 3.28 4.96 7.96
C LEU A 342 2.34 5.64 8.96
N ALA A 343 2.90 6.35 9.94
CA ALA A 343 2.15 7.24 10.81
C ALA A 343 1.83 8.56 10.07
N ASP A 344 0.55 8.90 9.98
CA ASP A 344 0.11 10.23 9.54
C ASP A 344 0.44 11.26 10.64
N GLY A 345 0.84 12.46 10.24
CA GLY A 345 1.10 13.61 11.13
C GLY A 345 2.49 13.65 11.76
N LEU A 346 3.30 12.57 11.66
CA LEU A 346 4.67 12.56 12.17
C LEU A 346 5.59 13.54 11.41
N VAL A 347 5.36 13.67 10.11
CA VAL A 347 5.94 14.70 9.24
C VAL A 347 4.80 15.27 8.41
N SER A 348 4.82 16.58 8.17
CA SER A 348 3.80 17.28 7.37
C SER A 348 4.46 18.19 6.34
N HIS A 349 3.86 18.30 5.17
CA HIS A 349 4.29 19.20 4.09
C HIS A 349 3.29 20.35 3.95
N VAL A 350 3.68 21.56 4.34
CA VAL A 350 2.84 22.77 4.25
C VAL A 350 2.88 23.36 2.83
N LEU A 351 1.78 23.95 2.38
CA LEU A 351 1.61 24.43 1.00
C LEU A 351 1.73 25.95 0.85
N ASP A 352 2.25 26.65 1.87
CA ASP A 352 2.50 28.10 1.88
C ASP A 352 3.97 28.48 1.68
#